data_AF-A0A931DT31-F1
#
_entry.id   AF-A0A931DT31-F1
#
_cell.length_a   1.000
_cell.length_b   1.000
_cell.length_c   1.000
_cell.angle_alpha   90.00
_cell.angle_beta   90.00
_cell.angle_gamma   90.00
#
_symmetry.space_group_name_H-M   'P 1'
#
loop_
_entity.id
_entity.type
_entity.pdbx_description
1 polymer ?
#
loop_
_entity_poly.entity_id
_entity_poly.type
_entity_poly.pdbx_seq_one_letter_code
_entity_poly.pdbx_strand_id
1 'polypeptide(L)'
;MARGPVHRTDSLTRRICRGRRALAVIAVASALMLLAGCAGGPMPDPLGPQRRQQIRQAILDAHWAPVVADYPDAIRPAVPTMTPVSDYDQPSAVLACLRSTGIPASPTDNGFRYSSTRGQSQLEAVRYGCSASAPSESELESYLSGSSRAALFDYRRTIVRPCLLAAGATSPAPPDGGATDYFPAALAAWNPFMEIRASQPRAGTVAYLEKRCPPLPSWLVLTE
;
A
#
# COMPACT_ATOMS: atom_id res chain seq x y z
N MET A 1 -81.11 50.95 -22.88
CA MET A 1 -81.14 49.97 -21.78
C MET A 1 -80.73 48.61 -22.35
N ALA A 2 -79.56 48.14 -21.91
CA ALA A 2 -78.71 47.20 -22.65
C ALA A 2 -79.09 45.73 -22.42
N ARG A 3 -79.11 44.96 -23.52
CA ARG A 3 -79.25 43.50 -23.57
C ARG A 3 -77.90 42.84 -23.28
N GLY A 4 -77.85 41.97 -22.28
CA GLY A 4 -76.68 41.13 -21.96
C GLY A 4 -76.63 39.85 -22.80
N PRO A 5 -75.44 39.25 -22.99
CA PRO A 5 -75.20 38.30 -24.08
C PRO A 5 -75.40 36.83 -23.71
N VAL A 6 -75.68 36.07 -24.77
CA VAL A 6 -75.84 34.62 -24.88
C VAL A 6 -74.47 33.92 -24.84
N HIS A 7 -74.31 32.89 -23.99
CA HIS A 7 -73.15 32.00 -24.02
C HIS A 7 -73.44 30.75 -24.85
N ARG A 8 -72.58 30.49 -25.85
CA ARG A 8 -72.53 29.26 -26.66
C ARG A 8 -71.23 28.51 -26.34
N THR A 9 -71.37 27.23 -25.98
CA THR A 9 -70.56 26.05 -26.36
C THR A 9 -69.05 26.19 -26.59
N ASP A 10 -68.25 25.41 -25.88
CA ASP A 10 -67.77 24.06 -26.31
C ASP A 10 -66.32 23.75 -25.96
N SER A 11 -66.14 22.47 -25.58
CA SER A 11 -64.94 21.63 -25.75
C SER A 11 -63.55 22.23 -25.51
N LEU A 12 -62.88 21.81 -24.43
CA LEU A 12 -61.44 21.46 -24.45
C LEU A 12 -61.06 20.70 -23.17
N THR A 13 -61.75 19.59 -22.97
CA THR A 13 -61.35 18.53 -22.06
C THR A 13 -60.10 17.83 -22.63
N ARG A 14 -59.14 17.52 -21.76
CA ARG A 14 -58.13 16.44 -21.90
C ARG A 14 -56.91 16.66 -22.83
N ARG A 15 -56.02 17.64 -22.58
CA ARG A 15 -54.64 17.56 -23.13
C ARG A 15 -53.51 18.13 -22.24
N ILE A 16 -53.65 18.17 -20.91
CA ILE A 16 -52.63 18.84 -20.06
C ILE A 16 -51.90 17.94 -19.03
N CYS A 17 -52.26 16.67 -18.85
CA CYS A 17 -51.63 15.84 -17.79
C CYS A 17 -50.52 14.86 -18.23
N ARG A 18 -49.88 15.03 -19.41
CA ARG A 18 -48.80 14.12 -19.87
C ARG A 18 -47.42 14.77 -20.11
N GLY A 19 -47.26 16.07 -19.85
CA GLY A 19 -46.02 16.79 -20.18
C GLY A 19 -45.03 17.03 -19.03
N ARG A 20 -45.30 16.59 -17.80
CA ARG A 20 -44.52 17.01 -16.62
C ARG A 20 -43.76 15.92 -15.87
N ARG A 21 -43.87 14.65 -16.30
CA ARG A 21 -43.15 13.51 -15.69
C ARG A 21 -41.89 13.08 -16.43
N ALA A 22 -41.65 13.60 -17.64
CA ALA A 22 -40.50 13.20 -18.46
C ALA A 22 -39.22 14.01 -18.15
N LEU A 23 -39.32 15.18 -17.52
CA LEU A 23 -38.16 16.04 -17.24
C LEU A 23 -37.44 15.75 -15.92
N ALA A 24 -38.07 15.00 -15.00
CA ALA A 24 -37.44 14.66 -13.71
C ALA A 24 -36.55 13.40 -13.77
N VAL A 25 -36.73 12.53 -14.78
CA VAL A 25 -35.96 11.28 -14.89
C VAL A 25 -34.58 11.50 -15.54
N ILE A 26 -34.45 12.50 -16.41
CA ILE A 26 -33.19 12.77 -17.12
C ILE A 26 -32.14 13.37 -16.18
N ALA A 27 -32.54 14.21 -15.21
CA ALA A 27 -31.60 14.85 -14.29
C ALA A 27 -30.97 13.88 -13.27
N VAL A 28 -31.67 12.81 -12.87
CA VAL A 28 -31.14 11.81 -11.92
C VAL A 28 -30.18 10.84 -12.60
N ALA A 29 -30.39 10.52 -13.89
CA ALA A 29 -29.50 9.65 -14.66
C ALA A 29 -28.13 10.30 -14.91
N SER A 30 -28.07 11.62 -15.12
CA SER A 30 -26.81 12.35 -15.34
C SER A 30 -25.93 12.45 -14.09
N ALA A 31 -26.53 12.45 -12.89
CA ALA A 31 -25.78 12.52 -11.64
C ALA A 31 -25.05 11.21 -11.29
N LEU A 32 -25.58 10.06 -11.72
CA LEU A 32 -24.96 8.74 -11.47
C LEU A 32 -23.78 8.43 -12.40
N MET A 33 -23.71 9.02 -13.59
CA MET A 33 -22.58 8.81 -14.52
C MET A 33 -21.30 9.59 -14.13
N LEU A 34 -21.42 10.66 -13.33
CA LEU A 34 -20.28 11.48 -12.91
C LEU A 34 -19.49 10.87 -11.74
N LEU A 35 -20.01 9.82 -11.07
CA LEU A 35 -19.32 9.12 -9.98
C LEU A 35 -18.52 7.88 -10.43
N ALA A 36 -18.56 7.51 -11.71
CA ALA A 36 -17.81 6.36 -12.23
C ALA A 36 -16.35 6.68 -12.61
N GLY A 37 -15.87 7.91 -12.38
CA GLY A 37 -14.62 8.43 -12.93
C GLY A 37 -13.35 8.36 -12.07
N CYS A 38 -13.38 7.77 -10.87
CA CYS A 38 -12.18 7.63 -10.03
C CYS A 38 -11.83 6.16 -9.78
N ALA A 39 -11.83 5.33 -10.83
CA ALA A 39 -11.00 4.13 -10.80
C ALA A 39 -9.57 4.58 -11.13
N GLY A 40 -8.76 4.84 -10.10
CA GLY A 40 -7.33 5.07 -10.26
C GLY A 40 -6.75 3.90 -11.06
N GLY A 41 -6.37 4.15 -12.31
CA GLY A 41 -5.72 3.15 -13.14
C GLY A 41 -4.49 2.59 -12.43
N PRO A 42 -4.09 1.34 -12.71
CA PRO A 42 -2.88 0.78 -12.13
C PRO A 42 -1.72 1.72 -12.43
N MET A 43 -1.08 2.23 -11.37
CA MET A 43 0.09 3.07 -11.51
C MET A 43 1.14 2.30 -12.32
N PRO A 44 1.73 2.89 -13.37
CA PRO A 44 2.74 2.22 -14.16
C PRO A 44 3.81 1.65 -13.24
N ASP A 45 4.08 0.36 -13.40
CA ASP A 45 5.12 -0.34 -12.66
C ASP A 45 6.48 0.28 -12.99
N PRO A 46 7.10 1.04 -12.06
CA PRO A 46 8.37 1.69 -12.33
C PRO A 46 9.54 0.71 -12.32
N LEU A 47 9.35 -0.48 -11.74
CA LEU A 47 10.34 -1.55 -11.67
C LEU A 47 9.99 -2.63 -12.69
N GLY A 48 10.52 -2.55 -13.92
CA GLY A 48 10.30 -3.62 -14.89
C GLY A 48 10.67 -5.02 -14.36
N PRO A 49 10.09 -6.12 -14.89
CA PRO A 49 10.25 -7.47 -14.35
C PRO A 49 11.70 -7.91 -14.17
N GLN A 50 12.56 -7.59 -15.13
CA GLN A 50 13.99 -7.89 -15.05
C GLN A 50 14.67 -7.19 -13.86
N ARG A 51 14.29 -5.93 -13.58
CA ARG A 51 14.85 -5.19 -12.46
C ARG A 51 14.40 -5.77 -11.13
N ARG A 52 13.12 -6.15 -11.01
CA ARG A 52 12.64 -6.89 -9.82
C ARG A 52 13.43 -8.16 -9.58
N GLN A 53 13.68 -8.94 -10.63
CA GLN A 53 14.46 -10.18 -10.50
C GLN A 53 15.90 -9.90 -10.06
N GLN A 54 16.55 -8.85 -10.58
CA GLN A 54 17.88 -8.46 -10.14
C GLN A 54 17.91 -8.07 -8.66
N ILE A 55 16.95 -7.25 -8.21
CA ILE A 55 16.85 -6.83 -6.80
C ILE A 55 16.61 -8.04 -5.91
N ARG A 56 15.69 -8.93 -6.32
CA ARG A 56 15.39 -10.19 -5.64
C ARG A 56 16.64 -11.03 -5.43
N GLN A 57 17.40 -11.30 -6.50
CA GLN A 57 18.62 -12.10 -6.39
C GLN A 57 19.66 -11.41 -5.50
N ALA A 58 19.84 -10.09 -5.64
CA ALA A 58 20.79 -9.35 -4.82
C ALA A 58 20.48 -9.42 -3.32
N ILE A 59 19.20 -9.29 -2.94
CA ILE A 59 18.78 -9.43 -1.53
C ILE A 59 18.98 -10.88 -1.07
N LEU A 60 18.49 -11.85 -1.83
CA LEU A 60 18.63 -13.25 -1.46
C LEU A 60 20.10 -13.61 -1.26
N ASP A 61 21.00 -13.14 -2.12
CA ASP A 61 22.44 -13.44 -2.03
C ASP A 61 23.08 -12.74 -0.83
N ALA A 62 22.70 -11.48 -0.55
CA ALA A 62 23.17 -10.74 0.60
C ALA A 62 22.79 -11.42 1.94
N HIS A 63 21.56 -11.94 2.06
CA HIS A 63 21.12 -12.66 3.25
C HIS A 63 21.73 -14.06 3.35
N TRP A 64 22.02 -14.73 2.23
CA TRP A 64 22.57 -16.09 2.23
C TRP A 64 24.09 -16.13 2.49
N ALA A 65 24.82 -15.12 2.02
CA ALA A 65 26.27 -15.04 2.16
C ALA A 65 26.82 -15.32 3.58
N PRO A 66 26.28 -14.73 4.67
CA PRO A 66 26.76 -15.05 6.02
C PRO A 66 26.43 -16.49 6.44
N VAL A 67 25.29 -17.05 6.00
CA VAL A 67 24.90 -18.42 6.37
C VAL A 67 25.88 -19.45 5.80
N VAL A 68 26.22 -19.34 4.51
CA VAL A 68 27.14 -20.29 3.87
C VAL A 68 28.59 -20.10 4.33
N ALA A 69 28.95 -18.92 4.83
CA ALA A 69 30.27 -18.67 5.42
C ALA A 69 30.47 -19.47 6.72
N ASP A 70 29.44 -19.50 7.58
CA ASP A 70 29.48 -20.19 8.87
C ASP A 70 29.06 -21.68 8.77
N TYR A 71 28.19 -22.01 7.81
CA TYR A 71 27.59 -23.33 7.59
C TYR A 71 27.64 -23.70 6.10
N PRO A 72 28.82 -24.13 5.58
CA PRO A 72 29.00 -24.39 4.16
C PRO A 72 28.17 -25.57 3.63
N ASP A 73 27.69 -26.45 4.51
CA ASP A 73 26.80 -27.57 4.21
C ASP A 73 25.30 -27.19 4.30
N ALA A 74 24.97 -25.95 4.68
CA ALA A 74 23.59 -25.50 4.77
C ALA A 74 22.92 -25.49 3.39
N ILE A 75 21.70 -26.00 3.34
CA ILE A 75 20.89 -26.00 2.12
C ILE A 75 20.08 -24.70 2.07
N ARG A 76 20.28 -23.89 1.02
CA ARG A 76 19.55 -22.64 0.81
C ARG A 76 18.07 -22.93 0.53
N PRO A 77 17.12 -22.48 1.38
CA PRO A 77 15.71 -22.60 1.09
C PRO A 77 15.28 -21.70 -0.06
N ALA A 78 14.26 -22.12 -0.82
CA ALA A 78 13.57 -21.26 -1.77
C ALA A 78 12.71 -20.21 -1.05
N VAL A 79 12.64 -19.00 -1.59
CA VAL A 79 11.86 -17.88 -1.02
C VAL A 79 10.91 -17.34 -2.10
N PRO A 80 9.85 -18.06 -2.50
CA PRO A 80 9.13 -17.83 -3.76
C PRO A 80 8.52 -16.43 -3.91
N THR A 81 8.25 -15.75 -2.79
CA THR A 81 7.75 -14.39 -2.78
C THR A 81 8.43 -13.62 -1.65
N MET A 82 8.85 -12.40 -1.96
CA MET A 82 9.32 -11.44 -0.99
C MET A 82 8.33 -10.28 -0.97
N THR A 83 7.73 -10.03 0.17
CA THR A 83 6.80 -8.92 0.39
C THR A 83 7.50 -7.91 1.27
N PRO A 84 8.01 -6.81 0.70
CA PRO A 84 8.62 -5.76 1.49
C PRO A 84 7.62 -5.22 2.52
N VAL A 85 8.14 -4.97 3.70
CA VAL A 85 7.39 -4.38 4.81
C VAL A 85 8.11 -3.12 5.28
N SER A 86 7.42 -2.27 6.02
CA SER A 86 8.08 -1.09 6.58
C SER A 86 9.20 -1.50 7.55
N ASP A 87 10.19 -0.63 7.75
CA ASP A 87 11.28 -0.90 8.70
C ASP A 87 10.78 -1.15 10.14
N TYR A 88 9.64 -0.54 10.50
CA TYR A 88 9.00 -0.75 11.79
C TYR A 88 8.39 -2.14 11.93
N ASP A 89 7.80 -2.68 10.85
CA ASP A 89 7.09 -3.95 10.87
C ASP A 89 8.02 -5.14 10.64
N GLN A 90 9.19 -4.92 10.04
CA GLN A 90 10.12 -5.98 9.66
C GLN A 90 10.46 -6.94 10.81
N PRO A 91 10.81 -6.47 12.03
CA PRO A 91 11.11 -7.39 13.14
C PRO A 91 9.90 -8.27 13.50
N SER A 92 8.69 -7.71 13.43
CA SER A 92 7.46 -8.44 13.74
C SER A 92 7.12 -9.47 12.64
N ALA A 93 7.39 -9.15 11.38
CA ALA A 93 7.20 -10.05 10.24
C ALA A 93 8.16 -11.24 10.31
N VAL A 94 9.44 -10.99 10.60
CA VAL A 94 10.44 -12.05 10.79
C VAL A 94 10.07 -12.93 11.99
N LEU A 95 9.68 -12.32 13.11
CA LEU A 95 9.23 -13.05 14.30
C LEU A 95 8.01 -13.94 14.02
N ALA A 96 7.02 -13.43 13.28
CA ALA A 96 5.84 -14.18 12.88
C ALA A 96 6.19 -15.36 11.98
N CYS A 97 7.12 -15.17 11.03
CA CYS A 97 7.64 -16.25 10.19
C CYS A 97 8.38 -17.31 11.01
N LEU A 98 9.27 -16.93 11.92
CA LEU A 98 9.98 -17.90 12.77
C LEU A 98 8.98 -18.77 13.55
N ARG A 99 7.95 -18.15 14.13
CA ARG A 99 6.87 -18.87 14.83
C ARG A 99 6.08 -19.80 13.91
N SER A 100 5.75 -19.36 12.70
CA SER A 100 5.00 -20.19 11.74
C SER A 100 5.80 -21.41 11.26
N THR A 101 7.13 -21.32 11.28
CA THR A 101 8.02 -22.45 11.00
C THR A 101 8.21 -23.39 12.20
N GLY A 102 7.52 -23.13 13.31
CA GLY A 102 7.58 -23.92 14.54
C GLY A 102 8.77 -23.60 15.45
N ILE A 103 9.45 -22.46 15.24
CA ILE A 103 10.52 -21.98 16.14
C ILE A 103 9.90 -21.09 17.22
N PRO A 104 9.96 -21.50 18.51
CA PRO A 104 9.60 -20.62 19.61
C PRO A 104 10.49 -19.38 19.62
N ALA A 105 9.88 -18.23 19.34
CA ALA A 105 10.56 -16.94 19.29
C ALA A 105 9.75 -15.88 20.07
N SER A 106 10.45 -14.97 20.72
CA SER A 106 9.88 -13.86 21.49
C SER A 106 10.62 -12.56 21.19
N PRO A 107 9.93 -11.40 21.18
CA PRO A 107 10.58 -10.12 20.97
C PRO A 107 11.51 -9.80 22.17
N THR A 108 12.56 -9.03 21.89
CA THR A 108 13.46 -8.43 22.87
C THR A 108 13.70 -6.96 22.49
N ASP A 109 14.31 -6.18 23.38
CA ASP A 109 14.60 -4.76 23.12
C ASP A 109 15.47 -4.54 21.87
N ASN A 110 16.32 -5.52 21.54
CA ASN A 110 17.26 -5.46 20.41
C ASN A 110 16.98 -6.55 19.35
N GLY A 111 15.73 -7.02 19.21
CA GLY A 111 15.34 -7.98 18.20
C GLY A 111 14.47 -9.11 18.74
N PHE A 112 14.97 -10.34 18.68
CA PHE A 112 14.22 -11.52 19.09
C PHE A 112 15.12 -12.57 19.72
N ARG A 113 14.58 -13.25 20.74
CA ARG A 113 15.17 -14.45 21.34
C ARG A 113 14.41 -15.66 20.83
N TYR A 114 15.13 -16.70 20.45
CA TYR A 114 14.55 -17.97 20.04
C TYR A 114 15.33 -19.13 20.62
N SER A 115 14.66 -20.27 20.72
CA SER A 115 15.25 -21.55 21.09
C SER A 115 14.80 -22.59 20.09
N SER A 116 15.71 -23.43 19.63
CA SER A 116 15.40 -24.49 18.66
C SER A 116 16.14 -25.76 19.05
N THR A 117 15.51 -26.91 18.88
CA THR A 117 16.16 -28.22 18.95
C THR A 117 16.79 -28.63 17.62
N ARG A 118 16.62 -27.81 16.57
CA ARG A 118 17.22 -28.03 15.25
C ARG A 118 18.73 -27.83 15.31
N GLY A 119 19.44 -28.47 14.40
CA GLY A 119 20.85 -28.17 14.15
C GLY A 119 21.04 -26.70 13.74
N GLN A 120 22.21 -26.13 14.04
CA GLN A 120 22.48 -24.70 13.81
C GLN A 120 22.37 -24.30 12.34
N SER A 121 22.87 -25.12 11.42
CA SER A 121 22.73 -24.88 9.97
C SER A 121 21.26 -24.81 9.52
N GLN A 122 20.41 -25.70 10.02
CA GLN A 122 18.97 -25.69 9.74
C GLN A 122 18.28 -24.47 10.35
N LEU A 123 18.70 -24.03 11.53
CA LEU A 123 18.18 -22.84 12.19
C LEU A 123 18.50 -21.57 11.41
N GLU A 124 19.75 -21.39 10.98
CA GLU A 124 20.15 -20.24 10.18
C GLU A 124 19.51 -20.24 8.78
N ALA A 125 19.31 -21.42 8.16
CA ALA A 125 18.56 -21.51 6.92
C ALA A 125 17.11 -21.02 7.06
N VAL A 126 16.45 -21.33 8.18
CA VAL A 126 15.09 -20.86 8.46
C VAL A 126 15.07 -19.36 8.72
N ARG A 127 16.04 -18.85 9.49
CA ARG A 127 16.20 -17.42 9.75
C ARG A 127 16.43 -16.64 8.46
N TYR A 128 17.28 -17.14 7.57
CA TYR A 128 17.46 -16.62 6.21
C TYR A 128 16.12 -16.53 5.48
N GLY A 129 15.35 -17.63 5.42
CA GLY A 129 14.08 -17.65 4.70
C GLY A 129 13.10 -16.61 5.21
N CYS A 130 13.01 -16.44 6.54
CA CYS A 130 12.15 -15.45 7.16
C CYS A 130 12.60 -14.01 6.87
N SER A 131 13.88 -13.69 7.09
CA SER A 131 14.42 -12.35 6.83
C SER A 131 14.30 -11.97 5.35
N ALA A 132 14.64 -12.88 4.44
CA ALA A 132 14.59 -12.64 3.01
C ALA A 132 13.15 -12.53 2.47
N SER A 133 12.18 -13.23 3.08
CA SER A 133 10.77 -13.16 2.64
C SER A 133 10.10 -11.81 2.93
N ALA A 134 10.62 -11.05 3.89
CA ALA A 134 10.09 -9.76 4.32
C ALA A 134 11.21 -8.72 4.42
N PRO A 135 11.84 -8.34 3.29
CA PRO A 135 12.89 -7.34 3.31
C PRO A 135 12.34 -6.00 3.82
N SER A 136 13.20 -5.24 4.48
CA SER A 136 12.78 -3.93 5.01
C SER A 136 12.63 -2.92 3.87
N GLU A 137 11.83 -1.89 4.11
CA GLU A 137 11.65 -0.74 3.21
C GLU A 137 13.00 -0.10 2.88
N SER A 138 13.81 0.21 3.90
CA SER A 138 15.15 0.79 3.72
C SER A 138 16.10 -0.13 2.93
N GLU A 139 16.05 -1.44 3.21
CA GLU A 139 16.84 -2.42 2.47
C GLU A 139 16.48 -2.39 0.98
N LEU A 140 15.19 -2.45 0.65
CA LEU A 140 14.73 -2.44 -0.72
C LEU A 140 15.04 -1.11 -1.42
N GLU A 141 14.82 0.01 -0.73
CA GLU A 141 15.11 1.36 -1.23
C GLU A 141 16.58 1.55 -1.63
N SER A 142 17.51 0.86 -0.95
CA SER A 142 18.94 0.89 -1.29
C SER A 142 19.25 0.35 -2.70
N TYR A 143 18.37 -0.50 -3.24
CA TYR A 143 18.50 -1.04 -4.60
C TYR A 143 17.72 -0.24 -5.66
N LEU A 144 16.93 0.76 -5.25
CA LEU A 144 16.10 1.53 -6.18
C LEU A 144 16.90 2.61 -6.91
N SER A 145 16.64 2.73 -8.22
CA SER A 145 17.11 3.87 -9.01
C SER A 145 16.52 5.19 -8.50
N GLY A 146 17.11 6.33 -8.91
CA GLY A 146 16.53 7.65 -8.59
C GLY A 146 15.07 7.78 -9.05
N SER A 147 14.74 7.28 -10.25
CA SER A 147 13.36 7.30 -10.76
C SER A 147 12.41 6.41 -9.97
N SER A 148 12.85 5.23 -9.53
CA SER A 148 12.01 4.33 -8.73
C SER A 148 11.77 4.89 -7.32
N ARG A 149 12.78 5.55 -6.73
CA ARG A 149 12.64 6.28 -5.46
C ARG A 149 11.67 7.47 -5.60
N ALA A 150 11.75 8.21 -6.70
CA ALA A 150 10.80 9.28 -6.98
C ALA A 150 9.36 8.76 -7.11
N ALA A 151 9.15 7.64 -7.81
CA ALA A 151 7.84 6.99 -7.92
C ALA A 151 7.29 6.53 -6.57
N LEU A 152 8.15 6.00 -5.69
CA LEU A 152 7.77 5.61 -4.32
C LEU A 152 7.36 6.83 -3.47
N PHE A 153 8.12 7.93 -3.57
CA PHE A 153 7.75 9.19 -2.93
C PHE A 153 6.41 9.72 -3.43
N ASP A 154 6.19 9.73 -4.75
CA ASP A 154 4.93 10.17 -5.36
C ASP A 154 3.76 9.29 -4.94
N TYR A 155 3.95 7.97 -4.86
CA TYR A 155 2.95 7.05 -4.30
C TYR A 155 2.57 7.44 -2.86
N ARG A 156 3.56 7.66 -1.99
CA ARG A 156 3.34 8.07 -0.60
C ARG A 156 2.59 9.41 -0.52
N ARG A 157 2.97 10.38 -1.35
CA ARG A 157 2.39 11.73 -1.41
C ARG A 157 0.97 11.76 -1.95
N THR A 158 0.70 11.04 -3.04
CA THR A 158 -0.54 11.18 -3.81
C THR A 158 -1.58 10.12 -3.49
N ILE A 159 -1.17 8.97 -2.93
CA ILE A 159 -2.07 7.86 -2.61
C ILE A 159 -2.15 7.65 -1.10
N VAL A 160 -1.01 7.39 -0.44
CA VAL A 160 -1.00 6.97 0.97
C VAL A 160 -1.45 8.08 1.89
N ARG A 161 -0.83 9.27 1.82
CA ARG A 161 -1.18 10.39 2.69
C ARG A 161 -2.66 10.81 2.55
N PRO A 162 -3.21 11.03 1.34
CA PRO A 162 -4.63 11.33 1.19
C PRO A 162 -5.54 10.22 1.75
N CYS A 163 -5.17 8.95 1.58
CA CYS A 163 -5.90 7.83 2.17
C CYS A 163 -5.92 7.90 3.72
N LEU A 164 -4.77 8.18 4.34
CA LEU A 164 -4.65 8.31 5.79
C LEU A 164 -5.51 9.46 6.33
N LEU A 165 -5.44 10.63 5.69
CA LEU A 165 -6.26 11.78 6.06
C LEU A 165 -7.77 11.48 5.90
N ALA A 166 -8.16 10.80 4.82
CA ALA A 166 -9.53 10.37 4.60
C ALA A 166 -10.00 9.29 5.60
N ALA A 167 -9.07 8.51 6.16
CA ALA A 167 -9.32 7.56 7.23
C ALA A 167 -9.37 8.21 8.63
N GLY A 168 -9.18 9.54 8.72
CA GLY A 168 -9.16 10.29 9.98
C GLY A 168 -7.85 10.19 10.76
N ALA A 169 -6.79 9.68 10.14
CA ALA A 169 -5.46 9.64 10.75
C ALA A 169 -4.69 10.95 10.51
N THR A 170 -3.77 11.30 11.40
CA THR A 170 -2.81 12.39 11.17
C THR A 170 -1.71 11.93 10.22
N SER A 171 -1.18 12.84 9.42
CA SER A 171 -0.08 12.54 8.51
C SER A 171 0.66 13.82 8.16
N PRO A 172 2.01 13.83 8.25
CA PRO A 172 2.79 15.03 8.05
C PRO A 172 2.58 15.58 6.63
N ALA A 173 2.63 16.89 6.46
CA ALA A 173 2.71 17.47 5.14
C ALA A 173 3.97 16.95 4.42
N PRO A 174 3.90 16.60 3.12
CA PRO A 174 5.10 16.37 2.35
C PRO A 174 5.94 17.66 2.32
N PRO A 175 7.26 17.55 2.22
CA PRO A 175 8.11 18.69 1.90
C PRO A 175 7.59 19.47 0.64
N ASP A 176 7.84 20.79 0.59
CA ASP A 176 7.46 21.68 -0.52
C ASP A 176 8.27 21.45 -1.81
N GLY A 177 7.68 20.80 -2.83
CA GLY A 177 8.36 20.47 -4.09
C GLY A 177 7.97 19.11 -4.67
N GLY A 178 8.45 18.77 -5.86
CA GLY A 178 8.36 17.44 -6.45
C GLY A 178 9.51 16.53 -6.01
N ALA A 179 9.44 15.23 -6.29
CA ALA A 179 10.52 14.30 -5.95
C ALA A 179 11.89 14.69 -6.57
N THR A 180 11.88 15.45 -7.67
CA THR A 180 13.05 15.98 -8.37
C THR A 180 13.78 17.08 -7.61
N ASP A 181 13.11 17.74 -6.67
CA ASP A 181 13.62 18.92 -5.98
C ASP A 181 14.39 18.55 -4.71
N TYR A 182 14.44 17.26 -4.36
CA TYR A 182 15.02 16.77 -3.12
C TYR A 182 16.28 15.94 -3.30
N PHE A 183 17.22 16.17 -2.37
CA PHE A 183 18.32 15.24 -2.14
C PHE A 183 17.76 13.87 -1.70
N PRO A 184 18.40 12.76 -2.11
CA PRO A 184 17.97 11.40 -1.75
C PRO A 184 17.68 11.18 -0.26
N ALA A 185 18.46 11.82 0.63
CA ALA A 185 18.25 11.74 2.07
C ALA A 185 16.94 12.40 2.54
N ALA A 186 16.50 13.49 1.91
CA ALA A 186 15.25 14.16 2.25
C ALA A 186 14.02 13.38 1.77
N LEU A 187 14.13 12.69 0.63
CA LEU A 187 13.08 11.77 0.13
C LEU A 187 12.90 10.57 1.05
N ALA A 188 14.01 10.02 1.56
CA ALA A 188 14.01 8.88 2.48
C ALA A 188 13.49 9.26 3.88
N ALA A 189 13.70 10.51 4.31
CA ALA A 189 13.32 10.96 5.66
C ALA A 189 11.82 11.22 5.83
N TRP A 190 11.05 11.38 4.74
CA TRP A 190 9.62 11.63 4.82
C TRP A 190 8.80 10.37 4.59
N ASN A 191 7.98 10.00 5.59
CA ASN A 191 7.03 8.90 5.50
C ASN A 191 5.65 9.31 6.05
N PRO A 192 4.53 9.03 5.32
CA PRO A 192 3.16 9.39 5.75
C PRO A 192 2.73 8.83 7.11
N PHE A 193 3.35 7.74 7.58
CA PHE A 193 3.04 7.07 8.83
C PHE A 193 3.82 7.57 10.05
N MET A 194 4.80 8.48 9.88
CA MET A 194 5.70 8.87 10.98
C MET A 194 4.96 9.42 12.20
N GLU A 195 4.00 10.33 12.02
CA GLU A 195 3.21 10.89 13.13
C GLU A 195 2.34 9.82 13.81
N ILE A 196 1.73 8.93 13.02
CA ILE A 196 0.93 7.82 13.55
C ILE A 196 1.81 6.93 14.41
N ARG A 197 3.00 6.55 13.94
CA ARG A 197 3.92 5.68 14.68
C ARG A 197 4.51 6.37 15.91
N ALA A 198 4.85 7.65 15.81
CA ALA A 198 5.35 8.45 16.92
C ALA A 198 4.33 8.56 18.07
N SER A 199 3.03 8.54 17.76
CA SER A 199 1.97 8.55 18.77
C SER A 199 1.79 7.22 19.52
N GLN A 200 2.54 6.17 19.16
CA GLN A 200 2.49 4.84 19.76
C GLN A 200 1.05 4.29 19.94
N PRO A 201 0.24 4.25 18.87
CA PRO A 201 -1.12 3.78 18.95
C PRO A 201 -1.14 2.27 19.22
N ARG A 202 -2.31 1.75 19.60
CA ARG A 202 -2.49 0.29 19.74
C ARG A 202 -2.13 -0.40 18.42
N ALA A 203 -1.45 -1.54 18.49
CA ALA A 203 -0.98 -2.28 17.31
C ALA A 203 -2.09 -2.55 16.27
N GLY A 204 -3.31 -2.83 16.73
CA GLY A 204 -4.46 -3.04 15.84
C GLY A 204 -4.85 -1.80 15.01
N THR A 205 -4.57 -0.59 15.50
CA THR A 205 -4.82 0.66 14.78
C THR A 205 -3.86 0.82 13.59
N VAL A 206 -2.56 0.58 13.80
CA VAL A 206 -1.55 0.67 12.74
C VAL A 206 -1.83 -0.36 11.66
N ALA A 207 -2.03 -1.62 12.05
CA ALA A 207 -2.35 -2.69 11.11
C ALA A 207 -3.63 -2.42 10.30
N TYR A 208 -4.66 -1.83 10.91
CA TYR A 208 -5.85 -1.40 10.20
C TYR A 208 -5.55 -0.31 9.15
N LEU A 209 -4.77 0.70 9.52
CA LEU A 209 -4.40 1.80 8.63
C LEU A 209 -3.49 1.33 7.49
N GLU A 210 -2.50 0.48 7.75
CA GLU A 210 -1.62 -0.07 6.72
C GLU A 210 -2.36 -1.00 5.77
N LYS A 211 -3.32 -1.78 6.26
CA LYS A 211 -4.18 -2.59 5.38
C LYS A 211 -5.05 -1.71 4.48
N ARG A 212 -5.54 -0.57 4.99
CA ARG A 212 -6.42 0.35 4.25
C ARG A 212 -5.64 1.28 3.32
N CYS A 213 -4.48 1.74 3.75
CA CYS A 213 -3.60 2.69 3.10
C CYS A 213 -2.19 2.09 3.05
N PRO A 214 -1.92 1.14 2.14
CA PRO A 214 -0.65 0.40 2.12
C PRO A 214 0.56 1.34 2.12
N PRO A 215 1.53 1.18 3.04
CA PRO A 215 2.70 2.05 3.10
C PRO A 215 3.61 1.88 1.88
N LEU A 216 3.59 0.68 1.28
CA LEU A 216 4.38 0.31 0.13
C LEU A 216 3.47 -0.13 -1.03
N PRO A 217 3.78 0.27 -2.28
CA PRO A 217 3.02 -0.16 -3.44
C PRO A 217 3.33 -1.60 -3.85
N SER A 218 2.37 -2.25 -4.50
CA SER A 218 2.49 -3.66 -4.92
C SER A 218 3.58 -3.92 -5.97
N TRP A 219 4.00 -2.91 -6.72
CA TRP A 219 5.08 -3.06 -7.71
C TRP A 219 6.47 -3.29 -7.07
N LEU A 220 6.59 -3.10 -5.76
CA LEU A 220 7.76 -3.46 -4.95
C LEU A 220 7.79 -4.95 -4.55
N VAL A 221 6.70 -5.70 -4.69
CA VAL A 221 6.67 -7.14 -4.37
C VAL A 221 7.58 -7.89 -5.35
N LEU A 222 8.43 -8.78 -4.82
CA LEU A 222 9.41 -9.53 -5.61
C LEU A 222 9.06 -11.02 -5.64
N THR A 223 8.56 -11.49 -6.78
CA THR A 223 8.25 -12.91 -7.02
C THR A 223 9.30 -13.55 -7.93
N GLU A 224 9.35 -14.88 -7.92
CA GLU A 224 10.08 -15.66 -8.95
C GLU A 224 9.52 -15.44 -10.36
#